data_AF-A0A934ZBI3-F1
#
_entry.id   AF-A0A934ZBI3-F1
#
_cell.length_a   1.000
_cell.length_b   1.000
_cell.length_c   1.000
_cell.angle_alpha   90.00
_cell.angle_beta   90.00
_cell.angle_gamma   90.00
#
_symmetry.space_group_name_H-M   'P 1'
#
loop_
_entity.id
_entity.type
_entity.pdbx_description
1 polymer ?
#
loop_
_entity_poly.entity_id
_entity_poly.type
_entity_poly.pdbx_seq_one_letter_code
_entity_poly.pdbx_strand_id
1 'polypeptide(L)'
;MTASLLSSTARAQTGLRKGPYLMAPRPGAITVMLERAAPGPVTVRAWRVASEGVAVGAPIEVRDTAMVNLHEVLVEGLAAGVRYQYEVSGPGIGATEGVFNTAPQRAEPFRFLLYGDTRSNARSHASIVAAMRREGPDFVVHTGDLLADGRSDRQWDDFFAIERDLLRDTVFIPVVGNHELRNSSRIGIENFRRYVNCPPPDAPRPELDYVVRYGNVRMILANAYDDWSRAPQRAWLEQHLSQARRDGPDDFLLVVTHWGMHSSGPHGENRSLRAAGLPEMFRRYGVDLVVAGHDHVYERGEERGLRYMVTGGSGAPLYSRRAEHNYTRVFAAQHHYVRVDAEGDKLDFTAVRPDGTVLDRFTIRHPRARARVAAEGSAVDPSLVAAAPSVTEESEAVAPVPSRRHASSRHHRDGSSRRSRRRRDQLPPPPTPAPAVAQASATVPVPPSGLDPELRRAQLPLHAHRARRVQPHGCLCAYPGVASRSELGLGLIAFGLCAMGLGGRRSRQS
;
A
#
# COMPACT_ATOMS: atom_id res chain seq x y z
N MET A 1 29.44 32.66 7.74
CA MET A 1 29.16 31.31 8.27
C MET A 1 28.99 30.38 7.10
N THR A 2 29.83 29.36 7.02
CA THR A 2 30.07 28.48 5.86
C THR A 2 28.92 27.49 5.66
N ALA A 3 28.25 27.59 4.50
CA ALA A 3 27.35 26.56 4.00
C ALA A 3 28.17 25.34 3.56
N SER A 4 28.05 24.23 4.29
CA SER A 4 28.63 22.96 3.88
C SER A 4 27.71 22.32 2.85
N LEU A 5 28.05 22.51 1.57
CA LEU A 5 27.51 21.74 0.45
C LEU A 5 28.01 20.30 0.59
N LEU A 6 27.18 19.42 1.16
CA LEU A 6 27.37 17.98 1.02
C LEU A 6 27.09 17.61 -0.44
N SER A 7 28.16 17.61 -1.23
CA SER A 7 28.20 17.03 -2.56
C SER A 7 28.01 15.51 -2.43
N SER A 8 26.76 15.04 -2.54
CA SER A 8 26.50 13.62 -2.73
C SER A 8 26.79 13.25 -4.19
N THR A 9 28.04 12.89 -4.47
CA THR A 9 28.35 12.13 -5.68
C THR A 9 27.63 10.79 -5.55
N ALA A 10 26.53 10.61 -6.28
CA ALA A 10 25.84 9.33 -6.39
C ALA A 10 26.83 8.29 -6.92
N ARG A 11 27.42 7.51 -6.01
CA ARG A 11 28.22 6.34 -6.37
C ARG A 11 27.23 5.36 -7.01
N ALA A 12 27.49 4.95 -8.25
CA ALA A 12 26.72 3.87 -8.87
C ALA A 12 26.70 2.68 -7.90
N GLN A 13 25.52 2.18 -7.57
CA GLN A 13 25.35 0.98 -6.75
C GLN A 13 25.91 -0.22 -7.51
N THR A 14 27.21 -0.44 -7.39
CA THR A 14 27.84 -1.61 -7.98
C THR A 14 27.32 -2.85 -7.26
N GLY A 15 26.93 -3.87 -8.03
CA GLY A 15 26.58 -5.19 -7.50
C GLY A 15 25.16 -5.38 -6.94
N LEU A 16 24.31 -4.35 -6.89
CA LEU A 16 22.88 -4.50 -6.56
C LEU A 16 22.02 -4.57 -7.83
N ARG A 17 21.12 -5.56 -7.90
CA ARG A 17 20.08 -5.67 -8.94
C ARG A 17 18.82 -4.90 -8.54
N LYS A 18 18.39 -5.04 -7.29
CA LYS A 18 17.24 -4.33 -6.72
C LYS A 18 17.54 -3.82 -5.31
N GLY A 19 16.95 -2.68 -4.97
CA GLY A 19 17.03 -2.11 -3.63
C GLY A 19 18.32 -1.34 -3.32
N PRO A 20 18.57 -1.03 -2.04
CA PRO A 20 17.71 -1.38 -0.91
C PRO A 20 16.32 -0.75 -1.02
N TYR A 21 15.31 -1.45 -0.54
CA TYR A 21 13.96 -0.93 -0.37
C TYR A 21 13.37 -1.35 0.97
N LEU A 22 12.46 -0.54 1.49
CA LEU A 22 12.00 -0.61 2.87
C LEU A 22 10.59 -1.21 2.94
N MET A 23 10.35 -2.16 3.85
CA MET A 23 9.05 -2.84 4.00
C MET A 23 8.71 -3.12 5.47
N ALA A 24 7.47 -3.55 5.70
CA ALA A 24 6.97 -3.99 7.00
C ALA A 24 7.32 -3.02 8.16
N PRO A 25 6.84 -1.77 8.10
CA PRO A 25 7.15 -0.78 9.12
C PRO A 25 6.48 -1.19 10.43
N ARG A 26 7.23 -1.12 11.52
CA ARG A 26 6.76 -1.31 12.90
C ARG A 26 7.31 -0.19 13.77
N PRO A 27 6.73 0.03 14.96
CA PRO A 27 7.28 1.01 15.89
C PRO A 27 8.73 0.74 16.29
N GLY A 28 9.10 -0.54 16.48
CA GLY A 28 10.46 -0.90 16.92
C GLY A 28 11.33 -1.58 15.87
N ALA A 29 10.86 -1.69 14.62
CA ALA A 29 11.54 -2.49 13.60
C ALA A 29 11.17 -2.10 12.17
N ILE A 30 12.04 -2.41 11.23
CA ILE A 30 11.81 -2.28 9.78
C ILE A 30 12.48 -3.45 9.04
N THR A 31 11.96 -3.83 7.88
CA THR A 31 12.62 -4.81 7.01
C THR A 31 13.31 -4.06 5.86
N VAL A 32 14.62 -4.27 5.70
CA VAL A 32 15.40 -3.80 4.55
C VAL A 32 15.55 -4.95 3.55
N MET A 33 15.01 -4.75 2.35
CA MET A 33 15.03 -5.73 1.27
C MET A 33 16.09 -5.34 0.24
N LEU A 34 16.84 -6.30 -0.30
CA LEU A 34 17.73 -6.07 -1.44
C LEU A 34 18.00 -7.34 -2.23
N GLU A 35 18.22 -7.19 -3.54
CA GLU A 35 18.68 -8.28 -4.42
C GLU A 35 20.06 -7.93 -4.99
N ARG A 36 21.05 -8.77 -4.70
CA ARG A 36 22.42 -8.69 -5.19
C ARG A 36 22.54 -9.32 -6.57
N ALA A 37 23.46 -8.81 -7.38
CA ALA A 37 23.77 -9.37 -8.69
C ALA A 37 24.44 -10.76 -8.58
N ALA A 38 25.18 -11.01 -7.50
CA ALA A 38 25.78 -12.31 -7.18
C ALA A 38 25.51 -12.69 -5.72
N PRO A 39 25.40 -14.00 -5.38
CA PRO A 39 25.15 -14.43 -4.00
C PRO A 39 26.21 -13.96 -3.01
N GLY A 40 25.81 -13.65 -1.77
CA GLY A 40 26.74 -13.42 -0.66
C GLY A 40 26.21 -12.48 0.42
N PRO A 41 26.98 -12.23 1.48
CA PRO A 41 26.47 -11.62 2.69
C PRO A 41 26.22 -10.10 2.55
N VAL A 42 25.39 -9.58 3.44
CA VAL A 42 25.06 -8.15 3.54
C VAL A 42 25.11 -7.69 5.00
N THR A 43 25.48 -6.45 5.20
CA THR A 43 25.41 -5.76 6.50
C THR A 43 24.53 -4.54 6.36
N VAL A 44 23.59 -4.39 7.28
CA VAL A 44 22.75 -3.20 7.43
C VAL A 44 23.15 -2.51 8.72
N ARG A 45 23.42 -1.21 8.65
CA ARG A 45 23.66 -0.36 9.82
C ARG A 45 22.63 0.75 9.85
N ALA A 46 22.03 1.03 11.00
CA ALA A 46 21.06 2.10 11.18
C ALA A 46 21.45 2.99 12.36
N TRP A 47 21.60 4.28 12.10
CA TRP A 47 21.88 5.32 13.09
C TRP A 47 20.65 6.16 13.32
N ARG A 48 20.34 6.43 14.58
CA ARG A 48 19.30 7.40 14.93
C ARG A 48 19.73 8.78 14.42
N VAL A 49 18.80 9.53 13.86
CA VAL A 49 19.02 10.91 13.44
C VAL A 49 18.49 11.85 14.52
N ALA A 50 19.33 12.80 14.95
CA ALA A 50 18.94 13.86 15.88
C ALA A 50 18.10 14.94 15.17
N SER A 51 17.50 15.86 15.94
CA SER A 51 16.70 16.98 15.42
C SER A 51 17.44 17.85 14.41
N GLU A 52 18.77 17.95 14.54
CA GLU A 52 19.64 18.72 13.66
C GLU A 52 19.96 18.00 12.34
N GLY A 53 19.40 16.80 12.13
CA GLY A 53 19.62 16.01 10.92
C GLY A 53 20.92 15.20 10.91
N VAL A 54 21.61 15.10 12.05
CA VAL A 54 22.89 14.40 12.17
C VAL A 54 22.68 13.00 12.76
N ALA A 55 23.33 12.00 12.18
CA ALA A 55 23.39 10.65 12.73
C ALA A 55 24.13 10.64 14.07
N VAL A 56 23.53 10.03 15.11
CA VAL A 56 24.06 10.03 16.47
C VAL A 56 24.14 8.62 17.06
N GLY A 57 25.12 8.43 17.94
CA GLY A 57 25.32 7.18 18.68
C GLY A 57 25.95 6.05 17.86
N ALA A 58 26.01 4.86 18.46
CA ALA A 58 26.43 3.65 17.76
C ALA A 58 25.29 3.13 16.86
N PRO A 59 25.59 2.57 15.68
CA PRO A 59 24.56 1.98 14.84
C PRO A 59 23.99 0.72 15.46
N ILE A 60 22.71 0.47 15.19
CA ILE A 60 22.19 -0.89 15.20
C ILE A 60 22.75 -1.58 13.95
N GLU A 61 23.54 -2.63 14.15
CA GLU A 61 24.17 -3.39 13.06
C GLU A 61 23.55 -4.79 12.97
N VAL A 62 23.08 -5.14 11.78
CA VAL A 62 22.58 -6.47 11.44
C VAL A 62 23.41 -7.04 10.31
N ARG A 63 24.06 -8.19 10.56
CA ARG A 63 24.79 -8.95 9.54
C ARG A 63 23.96 -10.15 9.12
N ASP A 64 23.61 -10.19 7.84
CA ASP A 64 23.08 -11.40 7.21
C ASP A 64 24.21 -12.10 6.44
N THR A 65 24.65 -13.23 6.97
CA THR A 65 25.78 -14.00 6.44
C THR A 65 25.36 -14.97 5.34
N ALA A 66 24.09 -14.97 4.93
CA ALA A 66 23.59 -15.90 3.91
C ALA A 66 24.26 -15.67 2.54
N MET A 67 24.60 -16.77 1.86
CA MET A 67 25.14 -16.74 0.50
C MET A 67 24.02 -16.80 -0.54
N VAL A 68 23.17 -15.78 -0.56
CA VAL A 68 21.99 -15.67 -1.44
C VAL A 68 21.99 -14.35 -2.20
N ASN A 69 21.15 -14.23 -3.23
CA ASN A 69 20.97 -12.96 -3.94
C ASN A 69 20.00 -12.04 -3.20
N LEU A 70 18.85 -12.58 -2.77
CA LEU A 70 17.80 -11.78 -2.16
C LEU A 70 17.90 -11.86 -0.63
N HIS A 71 17.97 -10.70 0.02
CA HIS A 71 18.01 -10.56 1.46
C HIS A 71 16.77 -9.86 1.99
N GLU A 72 16.30 -10.34 3.13
CA GLU A 72 15.24 -9.75 3.94
C GLU A 72 15.83 -9.48 5.33
N VAL A 73 16.36 -8.28 5.54
CA VAL A 73 17.09 -7.95 6.76
C VAL A 73 16.17 -7.22 7.72
N LEU A 74 15.73 -7.93 8.76
CA LEU A 74 14.97 -7.34 9.86
C LEU A 74 15.91 -6.56 10.79
N VAL A 75 15.70 -5.25 10.91
CA VAL A 75 16.39 -4.36 11.85
C VAL A 75 15.44 -4.08 13.02
N GLU A 76 15.77 -4.59 14.21
CA GLU A 76 14.98 -4.43 15.44
C GLU A 76 15.70 -3.54 16.46
N GLY A 77 15.02 -3.22 17.57
CA GLY A 77 15.59 -2.38 18.63
C GLY A 77 15.56 -0.89 18.28
N LEU A 78 14.77 -0.51 17.28
CA LEU A 78 14.56 0.89 16.90
C LEU A 78 13.58 1.58 17.86
N ALA A 79 13.71 2.89 18.03
CA ALA A 79 12.72 3.70 18.72
C ALA A 79 11.55 4.03 17.79
N ALA A 80 10.34 4.12 18.32
CA ALA A 80 9.12 4.45 17.57
C ALA A 80 9.02 5.93 17.21
N GLY A 81 8.47 6.24 16.04
CA GLY A 81 8.30 7.63 15.57
C GLY A 81 9.62 8.37 15.35
N VAL A 82 10.71 7.65 15.07
CA VAL A 82 12.06 8.22 14.99
C VAL A 82 12.64 8.03 13.60
N ARG A 83 13.35 9.07 13.14
CA ARG A 83 14.12 9.04 11.90
C ARG A 83 15.46 8.32 12.08
N TYR A 84 15.79 7.47 11.12
CA TYR A 84 17.07 6.79 11.02
C TYR A 84 17.71 7.05 9.66
N GLN A 85 19.03 7.19 9.66
CA GLN A 85 19.87 7.02 8.47
C GLN A 85 20.37 5.58 8.48
N TYR A 86 20.42 4.93 7.33
CA TYR A 86 20.93 3.58 7.23
C TYR A 86 21.91 3.42 6.08
N GLU A 87 22.77 2.41 6.20
CA GLU A 87 23.70 1.97 5.17
C GLU A 87 23.50 0.47 4.92
N VAL A 88 23.54 0.06 3.65
CA VAL A 88 23.71 -1.33 3.24
C VAL A 88 25.05 -1.51 2.56
N SER A 89 25.85 -2.46 3.01
CA SER A 89 27.17 -2.76 2.48
C SER A 89 27.51 -4.25 2.53
N GLY A 90 28.51 -4.68 1.77
CA GLY A 90 28.94 -6.08 1.70
C GLY A 90 29.97 -6.34 0.60
N PRO A 91 30.62 -7.52 0.56
CA PRO A 91 31.67 -7.82 -0.42
C PRO A 91 31.15 -7.77 -1.86
N GLY A 92 31.67 -6.86 -2.68
CA GLY A 92 31.22 -6.72 -4.08
C GLY A 92 29.93 -5.92 -4.27
N ILE A 93 29.36 -5.35 -3.20
CA ILE A 93 28.33 -4.30 -3.29
C ILE A 93 28.85 -3.00 -2.70
N GLY A 94 28.64 -1.89 -3.40
CA GLY A 94 28.97 -0.55 -2.87
C GLY A 94 28.09 -0.20 -1.68
N ALA A 95 28.64 0.58 -0.73
CA ALA A 95 27.84 1.16 0.35
C ALA A 95 26.72 2.02 -0.25
N THR A 96 25.48 1.73 0.14
CA THR A 96 24.30 2.51 -0.22
C THR A 96 23.67 3.04 1.03
N GLU A 97 23.43 4.35 1.06
CA GLU A 97 22.77 5.03 2.17
C GLU A 97 21.35 5.43 1.83
N GLY A 98 20.48 5.44 2.84
CA GLY A 98 19.13 5.98 2.74
C GLY A 98 18.62 6.42 4.11
N VAL A 99 17.35 6.81 4.17
CA VAL A 99 16.68 7.24 5.39
C VAL A 99 15.32 6.57 5.53
N PHE A 100 14.82 6.47 6.76
CA PHE A 100 13.44 6.05 7.02
C PHE A 100 12.95 6.58 8.37
N ASN A 101 11.63 6.59 8.54
CA ASN A 101 10.98 6.86 9.82
C ASN A 101 10.30 5.58 10.31
N THR A 102 10.54 5.19 11.56
CA THR A 102 9.78 4.10 12.19
C THR A 102 8.34 4.53 12.46
N ALA A 103 7.42 3.57 12.43
CA ALA A 103 6.00 3.88 12.66
C ALA A 103 5.80 4.51 14.04
N PRO A 104 5.11 5.65 14.16
CA PRO A 104 4.73 6.17 15.46
C PRO A 104 3.70 5.23 16.12
N GLN A 105 3.67 5.22 17.45
CA GLN A 105 2.64 4.48 18.21
C GLN A 105 1.36 5.29 18.43
N ARG A 106 1.45 6.62 18.28
CA ARG A 106 0.39 7.58 18.56
C ARG A 106 0.01 8.32 17.29
N ALA A 107 -1.05 9.13 17.37
CA ALA A 107 -1.47 10.05 16.33
C ALA A 107 -0.46 11.22 16.21
N GLU A 108 0.70 10.95 15.62
CA GLU A 108 1.70 11.94 15.26
C GLU A 108 1.55 12.32 13.79
N PRO A 109 1.92 13.54 13.37
CA PRO A 109 1.85 13.91 11.96
C PRO A 109 2.76 13.05 11.08
N PHE A 110 2.23 12.52 9.99
CA PHE A 110 3.00 11.81 8.97
C PHE A 110 2.33 11.95 7.60
N ARG A 111 3.09 11.65 6.54
CA ARG A 111 2.61 11.71 5.16
C ARG A 111 2.77 10.37 4.47
N PHE A 112 1.75 9.97 3.73
CA PHE A 112 1.85 8.84 2.82
C PHE A 112 1.21 9.12 1.48
N LEU A 113 1.57 8.33 0.47
CA LEU A 113 1.03 8.46 -0.88
C LEU A 113 0.31 7.19 -1.30
N LEU A 114 -0.78 7.34 -2.05
CA LEU A 114 -1.49 6.25 -2.72
C LEU A 114 -1.25 6.38 -4.23
N TYR A 115 -0.95 5.28 -4.89
CA TYR A 115 -0.73 5.23 -6.34
C TYR A 115 -0.91 3.80 -6.84
N GLY A 116 -1.02 3.57 -8.15
CA GLY A 116 -1.14 2.21 -8.66
C GLY A 116 -1.31 2.06 -10.15
N ASP A 117 -1.35 0.81 -10.61
CA ASP A 117 -1.45 0.43 -12.01
C ASP A 117 -0.34 1.07 -12.87
N THR A 118 0.90 1.01 -12.41
CA THR A 118 2.07 1.63 -13.04
C THR A 118 2.42 0.98 -14.38
N ARG A 119 2.34 -0.35 -14.43
CA ARG A 119 2.51 -1.24 -15.58
C ARG A 119 3.40 -0.71 -16.72
N SER A 120 2.79 -0.34 -17.85
CA SER A 120 3.42 -0.46 -19.17
C SER A 120 3.95 0.85 -19.75
N ASN A 121 3.67 2.00 -19.13
CA ASN A 121 4.20 3.28 -19.59
C ASN A 121 5.29 3.79 -18.62
N ALA A 122 6.51 3.30 -18.84
CA ALA A 122 7.67 3.63 -18.01
C ALA A 122 7.91 5.14 -17.88
N ARG A 123 7.58 5.95 -18.91
CA ARG A 123 7.74 7.41 -18.84
C ARG A 123 6.73 8.07 -17.91
N SER A 124 5.45 7.70 -18.02
CA SER A 124 4.43 8.20 -17.08
C SER A 124 4.73 7.75 -15.65
N HIS A 125 5.07 6.46 -15.46
CA HIS A 125 5.45 5.91 -14.15
C HIS A 125 6.64 6.66 -13.54
N ALA A 126 7.74 6.84 -14.29
CA ALA A 126 8.90 7.59 -13.81
C ALA A 126 8.56 9.05 -13.48
N SER A 127 7.66 9.70 -14.22
CA SER A 127 7.23 11.08 -13.92
C SER A 127 6.44 11.17 -12.61
N ILE A 128 5.60 10.16 -12.32
CA ILE A 128 4.85 10.05 -11.07
C ILE A 128 5.83 9.81 -9.91
N VAL A 129 6.74 8.85 -10.04
CA VAL A 129 7.77 8.57 -9.01
C VAL A 129 8.62 9.80 -8.72
N ALA A 130 9.04 10.54 -9.75
CA ALA A 130 9.78 11.79 -9.56
C ALA A 130 8.98 12.86 -8.81
N ALA A 131 7.66 12.95 -9.03
CA ALA A 131 6.79 13.86 -8.29
C ALA A 131 6.61 13.40 -6.83
N MET A 132 6.32 12.12 -6.62
CA MET A 132 6.15 11.51 -5.29
C MET A 132 7.40 11.68 -4.41
N ARG A 133 8.60 11.55 -4.99
CA ARG A 133 9.85 11.78 -4.26
C ARG A 133 9.98 13.20 -3.69
N ARG A 134 9.40 14.21 -4.34
CA ARG A 134 9.44 15.60 -3.85
C ARG A 134 8.50 15.82 -2.65
N GLU A 135 7.52 14.93 -2.46
CA GLU A 135 6.60 15.00 -1.34
C GLU A 135 7.21 14.51 -0.02
N GLY A 136 8.32 13.76 -0.09
CA GLY A 136 9.03 13.22 1.08
C GLY A 136 8.18 12.34 2.00
N PRO A 137 7.43 11.34 1.48
CA PRO A 137 6.53 10.55 2.30
C PRO A 137 7.24 9.54 3.20
N ASP A 138 6.60 9.23 4.34
CA ASP A 138 7.00 8.16 5.26
C ASP A 138 6.82 6.77 4.63
N PHE A 139 5.71 6.59 3.91
CA PHE A 139 5.42 5.37 3.16
C PHE A 139 4.59 5.65 1.91
N VAL A 140 4.63 4.72 0.96
CA VAL A 140 3.73 4.69 -0.20
C VAL A 140 2.95 3.38 -0.22
N VAL A 141 1.69 3.46 -0.67
CA VAL A 141 0.81 2.32 -0.86
C VAL A 141 0.51 2.16 -2.34
N HIS A 142 0.86 1.00 -2.90
CA HIS A 142 0.60 0.67 -4.31
C HIS A 142 -0.66 -0.19 -4.42
N THR A 143 -1.67 0.23 -5.19
CA THR A 143 -2.97 -0.47 -5.32
C THR A 143 -2.95 -1.67 -6.29
N GLY A 144 -1.81 -2.36 -6.42
CA GLY A 144 -1.63 -3.50 -7.35
C GLY A 144 -1.40 -3.14 -8.81
N ASP A 145 -1.16 -4.16 -9.64
CA ASP A 145 -0.77 -4.06 -11.05
C ASP A 145 0.53 -3.24 -11.23
N LEU A 146 1.58 -3.66 -10.52
CA LEU A 146 2.92 -3.06 -10.57
C LEU A 146 3.52 -3.18 -11.97
N LEU A 147 3.27 -4.31 -12.62
CA LEU A 147 3.78 -4.64 -13.95
C LEU A 147 2.72 -5.34 -14.82
N ALA A 148 2.97 -5.47 -16.13
CA ALA A 148 2.01 -6.08 -17.05
C ALA A 148 2.04 -7.63 -17.04
N ASP A 149 3.10 -8.24 -16.49
CA ASP A 149 3.22 -9.70 -16.35
C ASP A 149 4.06 -10.10 -15.14
N GLY A 150 3.42 -10.42 -14.02
CA GLY A 150 4.03 -10.88 -12.76
C GLY A 150 5.07 -12.00 -12.90
N ARG A 151 5.03 -12.76 -14.00
CA ARG A 151 5.97 -13.85 -14.29
C ARG A 151 7.29 -13.37 -14.90
N SER A 152 7.36 -12.12 -15.35
CA SER A 152 8.50 -11.56 -16.07
C SER A 152 9.50 -10.91 -15.13
N ASP A 153 10.63 -11.58 -14.89
CA ASP A 153 11.74 -11.02 -14.11
C ASP A 153 12.27 -9.69 -14.66
N ARG A 154 12.25 -9.52 -15.99
CA ARG A 154 12.63 -8.27 -16.63
C ARG A 154 11.72 -7.12 -16.23
N GLN A 155 10.40 -7.32 -16.19
CA GLN A 155 9.47 -6.26 -15.80
C GLN A 155 9.59 -5.94 -14.31
N TRP A 156 9.93 -6.92 -13.47
CA TRP A 156 10.31 -6.66 -12.08
C TRP A 156 11.59 -5.81 -11.99
N ASP A 157 12.61 -6.09 -12.80
CA ASP A 157 13.81 -5.25 -12.87
C ASP A 157 13.48 -3.82 -13.31
N ASP A 158 12.66 -3.66 -14.34
CA ASP A 158 12.25 -2.35 -14.86
C ASP A 158 11.47 -1.55 -13.79
N PHE A 159 10.53 -2.19 -13.09
CA PHE A 159 9.78 -1.58 -11.99
C PHE A 159 10.71 -1.07 -10.88
N PHE A 160 11.57 -1.96 -10.35
CA PHE A 160 12.50 -1.59 -9.28
C PHE A 160 13.59 -0.61 -9.72
N ALA A 161 13.91 -0.53 -11.01
CA ALA A 161 14.81 0.48 -11.54
C ALA A 161 14.16 1.89 -11.53
N ILE A 162 12.88 1.99 -11.89
CA ILE A 162 12.13 3.26 -11.85
C ILE A 162 11.93 3.71 -10.40
N GLU A 163 11.56 2.78 -9.52
CA GLU A 163 11.20 3.02 -8.12
C GLU A 163 12.41 3.21 -7.19
N ARG A 164 13.62 2.87 -7.66
CA ARG A 164 14.86 2.72 -6.86
C ARG A 164 15.06 3.82 -5.83
N ASP A 165 15.06 5.08 -6.28
CA ASP A 165 15.36 6.20 -5.40
C ASP A 165 14.22 6.53 -4.44
N LEU A 166 12.96 6.23 -4.81
CA LEU A 166 11.83 6.43 -3.91
C LEU A 166 11.87 5.38 -2.80
N LEU A 167 11.96 4.11 -3.15
CA LEU A 167 11.85 3.02 -2.18
C LEU A 167 13.08 2.86 -1.29
N ARG A 168 14.21 3.46 -1.67
CA ARG A 168 15.38 3.60 -0.79
C ARG A 168 15.06 4.44 0.45
N ASP A 169 14.25 5.47 0.30
CA ASP A 169 14.01 6.48 1.33
C ASP A 169 12.56 6.45 1.89
N THR A 170 11.70 5.59 1.33
CA THR A 170 10.29 5.47 1.67
C THR A 170 9.86 4.01 1.79
N VAL A 171 9.02 3.70 2.77
CA VAL A 171 8.47 2.34 2.95
C VAL A 171 7.48 1.98 1.84
N PHE A 172 7.64 0.80 1.25
CA PHE A 172 6.79 0.27 0.20
C PHE A 172 5.71 -0.68 0.76
N ILE A 173 4.45 -0.42 0.43
CA ILE A 173 3.29 -1.20 0.89
C ILE A 173 2.41 -1.57 -0.33
N PRO A 174 2.68 -2.68 -1.03
CA PRO A 174 1.91 -3.08 -2.21
C PRO A 174 0.75 -4.02 -1.89
N VAL A 175 -0.39 -3.79 -2.56
CA VAL A 175 -1.46 -4.79 -2.71
C VAL A 175 -1.18 -5.62 -3.98
N VAL A 176 -1.58 -6.90 -3.98
CA VAL A 176 -1.47 -7.75 -5.18
C VAL A 176 -2.59 -7.42 -6.20
N GLY A 177 -2.23 -7.27 -7.46
CA GLY A 177 -3.16 -7.10 -8.59
C GLY A 177 -3.29 -8.35 -9.46
N ASN A 178 -4.18 -8.30 -10.45
CA ASN A 178 -4.41 -9.45 -11.32
C ASN A 178 -3.25 -9.69 -12.29
N HIS A 179 -2.45 -8.66 -12.61
CA HIS A 179 -1.26 -8.83 -13.44
C HIS A 179 -0.08 -9.46 -12.70
N GLU A 180 0.01 -9.33 -11.37
CA GLU A 180 0.98 -10.08 -10.58
C GLU A 180 0.66 -11.58 -10.61
N LEU A 181 -0.63 -11.94 -10.55
CA LEU A 181 -1.09 -13.33 -10.50
C LEU A 181 -1.15 -14.01 -11.88
N ARG A 182 -1.46 -13.28 -12.97
CA ARG A 182 -1.52 -13.81 -14.35
C ARG A 182 -2.24 -15.16 -14.45
N ASN A 183 -3.54 -15.17 -14.16
CA ASN A 183 -4.39 -16.38 -14.07
C ASN A 183 -3.99 -17.34 -12.95
N SER A 184 -3.72 -16.82 -11.75
CA SER A 184 -3.25 -17.62 -10.60
C SER A 184 -2.01 -18.47 -10.91
N SER A 185 -1.16 -17.99 -11.81
CA SER A 185 0.11 -18.63 -12.13
C SER A 185 0.95 -18.75 -10.86
N ARG A 186 1.41 -19.98 -10.58
CA ARG A 186 2.35 -20.25 -9.49
C ARG A 186 3.55 -19.32 -9.54
N ILE A 187 4.11 -19.09 -10.73
CA ILE A 187 5.27 -18.22 -10.94
C ILE A 187 4.95 -16.77 -10.56
N GLY A 188 3.78 -16.25 -10.97
CA GLY A 188 3.36 -14.89 -10.63
C GLY A 188 3.20 -14.69 -9.13
N ILE A 189 2.53 -15.64 -8.46
CA ILE A 189 2.37 -15.66 -7.00
C ILE A 189 3.73 -15.69 -6.29
N GLU A 190 4.61 -16.60 -6.70
CA GLU A 190 5.94 -16.76 -6.09
C GLU A 190 6.81 -15.51 -6.33
N ASN A 191 6.74 -14.89 -7.50
CA ASN A 191 7.45 -13.66 -7.79
C ASN A 191 6.95 -12.48 -6.95
N PHE A 192 5.64 -12.31 -6.78
CA PHE A 192 5.12 -11.26 -5.92
C PHE A 192 5.56 -11.47 -4.47
N ARG A 193 5.39 -12.69 -3.93
CA ARG A 193 5.84 -13.05 -2.57
C ARG A 193 7.33 -12.89 -2.36
N ARG A 194 8.12 -13.07 -3.41
CA ARG A 194 9.58 -12.90 -3.38
C ARG A 194 9.96 -11.44 -3.09
N TYR A 195 9.18 -10.46 -3.56
CA TYR A 195 9.53 -9.03 -3.41
C TYR A 195 8.67 -8.30 -2.38
N VAL A 196 7.81 -9.01 -1.66
CA VAL A 196 6.92 -8.44 -0.64
C VAL A 196 7.20 -9.11 0.70
N ASN A 197 7.47 -8.30 1.72
CA ASN A 197 7.56 -8.74 3.11
C ASN A 197 6.43 -8.07 3.90
N CYS A 198 5.64 -8.86 4.61
CA CYS A 198 4.55 -8.37 5.47
C CYS A 198 4.82 -8.67 6.96
N PRO A 199 4.46 -7.77 7.89
CA PRO A 199 4.51 -8.03 9.33
C PRO A 199 3.49 -9.13 9.73
N PRO A 200 3.63 -9.76 10.91
CA PRO A 200 3.59 -11.21 11.08
C PRO A 200 2.43 -11.90 10.33
N PRO A 201 2.73 -12.93 9.53
CA PRO A 201 1.80 -13.50 8.56
C PRO A 201 0.71 -14.34 9.23
N ASP A 202 -0.42 -13.73 9.57
CA ASP A 202 -1.59 -14.40 10.16
C ASP A 202 -2.73 -14.62 9.14
N ALA A 203 -2.60 -14.06 7.94
CA ALA A 203 -3.55 -14.25 6.87
C ALA A 203 -3.49 -15.67 6.27
N PRO A 204 -4.62 -16.20 5.74
CA PRO A 204 -4.63 -17.48 5.02
C PRO A 204 -3.67 -17.50 3.83
N ARG A 205 -3.43 -16.34 3.21
CA ARG A 205 -2.45 -16.13 2.15
C ARG A 205 -1.50 -15.00 2.54
N PRO A 206 -0.44 -15.31 3.30
CA PRO A 206 0.59 -14.36 3.62
C PRO A 206 1.13 -13.65 2.37
N GLU A 207 1.57 -12.40 2.59
CA GLU A 207 2.03 -11.42 1.60
C GLU A 207 0.99 -10.96 0.57
N LEU A 208 -0.06 -11.74 0.31
CA LEU A 208 -1.18 -11.33 -0.56
C LEU A 208 -2.26 -10.58 0.21
N ASP A 209 -2.38 -10.91 1.50
CA ASP A 209 -3.30 -10.31 2.44
C ASP A 209 -2.56 -10.04 3.75
N TYR A 210 -2.60 -8.79 4.24
CA TYR A 210 -1.91 -8.42 5.47
C TYR A 210 -2.42 -7.08 6.02
N VAL A 211 -2.06 -6.79 7.27
CA VAL A 211 -2.42 -5.55 7.95
C VAL A 211 -1.17 -4.74 8.24
N VAL A 212 -1.24 -3.44 7.99
CA VAL A 212 -0.23 -2.46 8.41
C VAL A 212 -0.88 -1.43 9.31
N ARG A 213 -0.20 -1.06 10.39
CA ARG A 213 -0.55 0.09 11.22
C ARG A 213 0.63 1.05 11.25
N TYR A 214 0.39 2.31 10.89
CA TYR A 214 1.35 3.40 10.95
C TYR A 214 0.71 4.57 11.71
N GLY A 215 1.17 4.85 12.93
CA GLY A 215 0.48 5.78 13.81
C GLY A 215 -0.97 5.37 14.08
N ASN A 216 -1.88 6.30 13.84
CA ASN A 216 -3.33 6.13 13.94
C ASN A 216 -4.00 5.76 12.60
N VAL A 217 -3.25 5.29 11.60
CA VAL A 217 -3.83 4.74 10.36
C VAL A 217 -3.58 3.24 10.32
N ARG A 218 -4.66 2.46 10.22
CA ARG A 218 -4.64 1.02 10.01
C ARG A 218 -5.16 0.70 8.61
N MET A 219 -4.35 -0.03 7.86
CA MET A 219 -4.66 -0.47 6.50
C MET A 219 -4.80 -1.98 6.48
N ILE A 220 -5.92 -2.47 5.97
CA ILE A 220 -6.08 -3.88 5.60
C ILE A 220 -5.84 -3.98 4.10
N LEU A 221 -4.78 -4.68 3.72
CA LEU A 221 -4.43 -4.96 2.34
C LEU A 221 -5.00 -6.31 1.97
N ALA A 222 -5.90 -6.32 0.99
CA ALA A 222 -6.70 -7.49 0.68
C ALA A 222 -6.61 -7.87 -0.80
N ASN A 223 -6.31 -9.14 -1.06
CA ASN A 223 -6.28 -9.75 -2.38
C ASN A 223 -7.72 -9.90 -2.91
N ALA A 224 -8.15 -8.90 -3.68
CA ALA A 224 -9.49 -8.90 -4.28
C ALA A 224 -9.64 -9.82 -5.49
N TYR A 225 -8.59 -10.53 -5.92
CA TYR A 225 -8.68 -11.55 -6.96
C TYR A 225 -9.26 -12.87 -6.45
N ASP A 226 -9.10 -13.15 -5.15
CA ASP A 226 -9.64 -14.36 -4.55
C ASP A 226 -11.15 -14.29 -4.36
N ASP A 227 -11.76 -15.47 -4.24
CA ASP A 227 -13.18 -15.59 -3.97
C ASP A 227 -13.49 -15.28 -2.49
N TRP A 228 -14.06 -14.10 -2.25
CA TRP A 228 -14.47 -13.61 -0.94
C TRP A 228 -15.78 -14.21 -0.41
N SER A 229 -16.45 -15.08 -1.19
CA SER A 229 -17.50 -15.95 -0.66
C SER A 229 -16.94 -17.08 0.21
N ARG A 230 -15.63 -17.35 0.15
CA ARG A 230 -14.96 -18.40 0.93
C ARG A 230 -14.77 -18.02 2.40
N ALA A 231 -15.04 -18.98 3.28
CA ALA A 231 -15.03 -18.78 4.73
C ALA A 231 -13.68 -18.28 5.30
N PRO A 232 -12.50 -18.82 4.94
CA PRO A 232 -11.26 -18.44 5.63
C PRO A 232 -10.83 -16.99 5.42
N GLN A 233 -10.86 -16.51 4.16
CA GLN A 233 -10.42 -15.16 3.82
C GLN A 233 -11.40 -14.11 4.37
N ARG A 234 -12.70 -14.39 4.24
CA ARG A 234 -13.76 -13.57 4.82
C ARG A 234 -13.65 -13.50 6.35
N ALA A 235 -13.48 -14.63 7.02
CA ALA A 235 -13.36 -14.68 8.48
C ALA A 235 -12.13 -13.93 8.97
N TRP A 236 -11.00 -14.06 8.28
CA TRP A 236 -9.79 -13.27 8.54
C TRP A 236 -10.08 -11.77 8.45
N LEU A 237 -10.69 -11.30 7.35
CA LEU A 237 -11.03 -9.90 7.18
C LEU A 237 -11.96 -9.38 8.27
N GLU A 238 -13.04 -10.12 8.58
CA GLU A 238 -13.98 -9.75 9.64
C GLU A 238 -13.30 -9.72 11.03
N GLN A 239 -12.41 -10.68 11.30
CA GLN A 239 -11.59 -10.68 12.51
C GLN A 239 -10.73 -9.42 12.61
N HIS A 240 -9.99 -9.05 11.55
CA HIS A 240 -9.13 -7.88 11.57
C HIS A 240 -9.88 -6.56 11.61
N LEU A 241 -11.02 -6.43 10.93
CA LEU A 241 -11.91 -5.28 11.05
C LEU A 241 -12.42 -5.13 12.49
N SER A 242 -12.83 -6.24 13.12
CA SER A 242 -13.30 -6.22 14.51
C SER A 242 -12.17 -5.88 15.49
N GLN A 243 -10.97 -6.44 15.29
CA GLN A 243 -9.79 -6.20 16.11
C GLN A 243 -9.30 -4.75 15.98
N ALA A 244 -9.33 -4.20 14.77
CA ALA A 244 -9.02 -2.80 14.49
C ALA A 244 -9.83 -1.86 15.37
N ARG A 245 -11.15 -2.07 15.43
CA ARG A 245 -12.06 -1.24 16.22
C ARG A 245 -11.94 -1.47 17.72
N ARG A 246 -11.47 -2.64 18.17
CA ARG A 246 -11.17 -2.89 19.59
C ARG A 246 -9.88 -2.21 20.05
N ASP A 247 -8.80 -2.36 19.29
CA ASP A 247 -7.46 -1.90 19.71
C ASP A 247 -7.23 -0.41 19.45
N GLY A 248 -7.83 0.09 18.38
CA GLY A 248 -7.70 1.46 17.92
C GLY A 248 -9.07 1.98 17.53
N PRO A 249 -9.99 2.18 18.48
CA PRO A 249 -11.31 2.75 18.19
C PRO A 249 -11.22 4.14 17.56
N ASP A 250 -10.06 4.82 17.72
CA ASP A 250 -9.74 6.11 17.14
C ASP A 250 -8.77 6.05 15.94
N ASP A 251 -8.35 4.85 15.51
CA ASP A 251 -7.54 4.69 14.31
C ASP A 251 -8.43 4.89 13.07
N PHE A 252 -7.94 5.60 12.07
CA PHE A 252 -8.49 5.53 10.72
C PHE A 252 -8.32 4.12 10.18
N LEU A 253 -9.40 3.56 9.64
CA LEU A 253 -9.43 2.22 9.08
C LEU A 253 -9.63 2.29 7.57
N LEU A 254 -8.57 1.99 6.83
CA LEU A 254 -8.57 1.93 5.38
C LEU A 254 -8.56 0.47 4.94
N VAL A 255 -9.33 0.16 3.89
CA VAL A 255 -9.21 -1.12 3.18
C VAL A 255 -8.66 -0.83 1.80
N VAL A 256 -7.55 -1.47 1.44
CA VAL A 256 -6.89 -1.28 0.15
C VAL A 256 -6.94 -2.59 -0.63
N THR A 257 -7.55 -2.54 -1.81
CA THR A 257 -7.67 -3.67 -2.73
C THR A 257 -7.15 -3.27 -4.11
N HIS A 258 -6.87 -4.24 -4.98
CA HIS A 258 -6.66 -3.92 -6.40
C HIS A 258 -8.01 -3.75 -7.11
N TRP A 259 -8.85 -4.77 -7.10
CA TRP A 259 -10.23 -4.67 -7.57
C TRP A 259 -11.11 -3.99 -6.52
N GLY A 260 -11.69 -2.85 -6.88
CA GLY A 260 -12.68 -2.12 -6.09
C GLY A 260 -14.10 -2.67 -6.27
N MET A 261 -15.00 -2.28 -5.37
CA MET A 261 -16.44 -2.56 -5.51
C MET A 261 -17.17 -1.52 -6.38
N HIS A 262 -16.53 -0.37 -6.59
CA HIS A 262 -17.06 0.80 -7.26
C HIS A 262 -16.07 1.25 -8.33
N SER A 263 -16.58 1.55 -9.52
CA SER A 263 -15.87 2.29 -10.55
C SER A 263 -16.85 2.74 -11.63
N SER A 264 -16.62 3.93 -12.18
CA SER A 264 -17.23 4.48 -13.39
C SER A 264 -16.42 4.14 -14.65
N GLY A 265 -15.27 3.49 -14.52
CA GLY A 265 -14.41 3.03 -15.60
C GLY A 265 -14.96 1.80 -16.34
N PRO A 266 -14.22 1.26 -17.32
CA PRO A 266 -14.66 0.12 -18.11
C PRO A 266 -14.82 -1.18 -17.34
N HIS A 267 -14.16 -1.36 -16.20
CA HIS A 267 -14.35 -2.56 -15.38
C HIS A 267 -15.56 -2.47 -14.46
N GLY A 268 -15.98 -1.25 -14.11
CA GLY A 268 -17.23 -0.99 -13.41
C GLY A 268 -17.28 -1.55 -11.99
N GLU A 269 -18.49 -1.83 -11.50
CA GLU A 269 -18.69 -2.41 -10.17
C GLU A 269 -18.35 -3.91 -10.13
N ASN A 270 -17.53 -4.32 -9.16
CA ASN A 270 -17.25 -5.74 -8.93
C ASN A 270 -18.44 -6.43 -8.25
N ARG A 271 -19.26 -7.12 -9.06
CA ARG A 271 -20.46 -7.84 -8.61
C ARG A 271 -20.14 -8.96 -7.61
N SER A 272 -19.00 -9.64 -7.73
CA SER A 272 -18.63 -10.74 -6.84
C SER A 272 -18.34 -10.25 -5.42
N LEU A 273 -17.57 -9.17 -5.28
CA LEU A 273 -17.28 -8.55 -3.97
C LEU A 273 -18.56 -7.98 -3.32
N ARG A 274 -19.43 -7.38 -4.13
CA ARG A 274 -20.73 -6.88 -3.67
C ARG A 274 -21.67 -8.01 -3.25
N ALA A 275 -21.77 -9.08 -4.03
CA ALA A 275 -22.59 -10.25 -3.71
C ALA A 275 -22.09 -10.99 -2.46
N ALA A 276 -20.78 -10.94 -2.20
CA ALA A 276 -20.20 -11.40 -0.94
C ALA A 276 -20.57 -10.49 0.25
N GLY A 277 -21.22 -9.34 0.06
CA GLY A 277 -21.63 -8.46 1.15
C GLY A 277 -20.48 -7.71 1.83
N LEU A 278 -19.38 -7.47 1.11
CA LEU A 278 -18.26 -6.67 1.62
C LEU A 278 -18.63 -5.21 1.88
N PRO A 279 -19.45 -4.51 1.05
CA PRO A 279 -19.88 -3.15 1.38
C PRO A 279 -20.60 -3.07 2.73
N GLU A 280 -21.48 -4.03 3.03
CA GLU A 280 -22.22 -4.13 4.28
C GLU A 280 -21.28 -4.40 5.46
N MET A 281 -20.31 -5.30 5.30
CA MET A 281 -19.28 -5.58 6.30
C MET A 281 -18.46 -4.33 6.62
N PHE A 282 -17.97 -3.62 5.60
CA PHE A 282 -17.18 -2.42 5.77
C PHE A 282 -17.96 -1.31 6.47
N ARG A 283 -19.24 -1.10 6.13
CA ARG A 283 -20.12 -0.17 6.86
C ARG A 283 -20.30 -0.58 8.32
N ARG A 284 -20.55 -1.88 8.59
CA ARG A 284 -20.75 -2.40 9.96
C ARG A 284 -19.55 -2.13 10.87
N TYR A 285 -18.33 -2.29 10.36
CA TYR A 285 -17.10 -2.04 11.10
C TYR A 285 -16.60 -0.59 10.96
N GLY A 286 -17.35 0.27 10.27
CA GLY A 286 -17.06 1.69 10.12
C GLY A 286 -15.76 1.97 9.37
N VAL A 287 -15.45 1.21 8.30
CA VAL A 287 -14.30 1.51 7.43
C VAL A 287 -14.41 2.94 6.88
N ASP A 288 -13.35 3.72 7.03
CA ASP A 288 -13.33 5.15 6.73
C ASP A 288 -13.22 5.45 5.23
N LEU A 289 -12.48 4.60 4.51
CA LEU A 289 -12.28 4.67 3.06
C LEU A 289 -11.85 3.29 2.51
N VAL A 290 -12.44 2.91 1.38
CA VAL A 290 -11.98 1.80 0.54
C VAL A 290 -11.20 2.35 -0.65
N VAL A 291 -9.97 1.90 -0.84
CA VAL A 291 -9.08 2.36 -1.92
C VAL A 291 -8.85 1.22 -2.90
N ALA A 292 -8.98 1.49 -4.19
CA ALA A 292 -8.82 0.54 -5.29
C ALA A 292 -7.92 1.07 -6.42
N GLY A 293 -7.45 0.17 -7.27
CA GLY A 293 -6.80 0.46 -8.55
C GLY A 293 -7.63 -0.08 -9.71
N HIS A 294 -6.96 -0.79 -10.64
CA HIS A 294 -7.53 -1.57 -11.75
C HIS A 294 -8.13 -0.75 -12.89
N ASP A 295 -9.06 0.15 -12.58
CA ASP A 295 -9.48 1.15 -13.54
C ASP A 295 -8.46 2.30 -13.54
N HIS A 296 -7.85 2.53 -14.71
CA HIS A 296 -6.78 3.49 -14.88
C HIS A 296 -7.28 4.95 -14.93
N VAL A 297 -7.85 5.39 -13.82
CA VAL A 297 -8.51 6.67 -13.60
C VAL A 297 -8.28 7.13 -12.16
N TYR A 298 -8.54 8.41 -11.90
CA TYR A 298 -8.89 8.89 -10.57
C TYR A 298 -10.41 8.89 -10.45
N GLU A 299 -10.94 8.31 -9.38
CA GLU A 299 -12.35 8.45 -9.02
C GLU A 299 -12.51 8.50 -7.51
N ARG A 300 -13.46 9.31 -7.04
CA ARG A 300 -13.89 9.31 -5.65
C ARG A 300 -15.40 9.39 -5.57
N GLY A 301 -15.97 8.69 -4.60
CA GLY A 301 -17.39 8.75 -4.33
C GLY A 301 -17.78 8.19 -2.97
N GLU A 302 -19.08 8.14 -2.71
CA GLU A 302 -19.64 7.61 -1.48
C GLU A 302 -20.99 6.96 -1.74
N GLU A 303 -21.13 5.68 -1.40
CA GLU A 303 -22.38 4.94 -1.53
C GLU A 303 -22.90 4.53 -0.15
N ARG A 304 -24.05 5.09 0.25
CA ARG A 304 -24.74 4.75 1.51
C ARG A 304 -23.80 4.87 2.73
N GLY A 305 -23.00 5.94 2.79
CA GLY A 305 -22.05 6.21 3.87
C GLY A 305 -20.71 5.47 3.77
N LEU A 306 -20.49 4.61 2.76
CA LEU A 306 -19.19 4.00 2.49
C LEU A 306 -18.45 4.81 1.44
N ARG A 307 -17.34 5.45 1.83
CA ARG A 307 -16.47 6.16 0.90
C ARG A 307 -15.58 5.21 0.12
N TYR A 308 -15.37 5.53 -1.15
CA TYR A 308 -14.43 4.80 -1.99
C TYR A 308 -13.56 5.76 -2.81
N MET A 309 -12.39 5.26 -3.21
CA MET A 309 -11.48 5.91 -4.15
C MET A 309 -10.91 4.87 -5.12
N VAL A 310 -10.83 5.23 -6.39
CA VAL A 310 -10.07 4.53 -7.42
C VAL A 310 -8.87 5.39 -7.80
N THR A 311 -7.66 4.83 -7.73
CA THR A 311 -6.39 5.53 -7.98
C THR A 311 -5.43 4.72 -8.86
N GLY A 312 -5.92 4.19 -9.99
CA GLY A 312 -5.13 3.39 -10.94
C GLY A 312 -4.41 4.19 -12.04
N GLY A 313 -4.19 5.49 -11.83
CA GLY A 313 -3.70 6.38 -12.88
C GLY A 313 -2.18 6.43 -13.05
N SER A 314 -1.38 5.62 -12.35
CA SER A 314 0.04 5.97 -12.13
C SER A 314 1.02 5.47 -13.19
N GLY A 315 0.54 4.82 -14.26
CA GLY A 315 1.35 4.60 -15.45
C GLY A 315 0.64 3.93 -16.61
N ALA A 316 -0.22 2.94 -16.37
CA ALA A 316 -0.94 2.25 -17.43
C ALA A 316 -1.80 3.20 -18.30
N PRO A 317 -2.13 2.82 -19.55
CA PRO A 317 -2.94 3.66 -20.42
C PRO A 317 -4.29 4.00 -19.80
N LEU A 318 -4.59 5.30 -19.70
CA LEU A 318 -5.78 5.80 -19.01
C LEU A 318 -7.08 5.33 -19.68
N TYR A 319 -8.09 5.08 -18.86
CA TYR A 319 -9.43 4.74 -19.36
C TYR A 319 -10.35 5.94 -19.42
N SER A 320 -11.33 5.86 -20.32
CA SER A 320 -12.47 6.80 -20.37
C SER A 320 -13.57 6.36 -19.42
N ARG A 321 -14.35 7.31 -18.92
CA ARG A 321 -15.58 7.03 -18.17
C ARG A 321 -16.54 6.21 -19.02
N ARG A 322 -17.15 5.17 -18.44
CA ARG A 322 -18.14 4.29 -19.09
C ARG A 322 -19.51 4.32 -18.43
N ALA A 323 -19.59 4.65 -17.15
CA ALA A 323 -20.84 4.74 -16.42
C ALA A 323 -20.94 6.04 -15.62
N GLU A 324 -22.16 6.53 -15.45
CA GLU A 324 -22.48 7.59 -14.50
C GLU A 324 -23.22 6.99 -13.31
N HIS A 325 -22.68 7.20 -12.13
CA HIS A 325 -23.30 6.76 -10.88
C HIS A 325 -23.60 7.98 -10.01
N ASN A 326 -24.74 7.95 -9.33
CA ASN A 326 -25.16 9.00 -8.41
C ASN A 326 -24.26 9.11 -7.16
N TYR A 327 -23.51 8.05 -6.84
CA TYR A 327 -22.55 8.03 -5.74
C TYR A 327 -21.16 8.58 -6.13
N THR A 328 -20.86 8.77 -7.43
CA THR A 328 -19.57 9.31 -7.89
C THR A 328 -19.53 10.81 -7.65
N ARG A 329 -18.54 11.30 -6.89
CA ARG A 329 -18.32 12.73 -6.61
C ARG A 329 -17.35 13.36 -7.60
N VAL A 330 -16.22 12.69 -7.87
CA VAL A 330 -15.16 13.18 -8.75
C VAL A 330 -14.68 12.06 -9.65
N PHE A 331 -14.41 12.37 -10.92
CA PHE A 331 -13.82 11.45 -11.89
C PHE A 331 -12.83 12.21 -12.78
N ALA A 332 -11.64 11.66 -12.97
CA ALA A 332 -10.65 12.19 -13.90
C ALA A 332 -9.83 11.08 -14.57
N ALA A 333 -9.83 11.04 -15.89
CA ALA A 333 -8.93 10.19 -16.68
C ALA A 333 -7.57 10.89 -16.83
N GLN A 334 -6.77 10.89 -15.75
CA GLN A 334 -5.49 11.60 -15.68
C GLN A 334 -4.43 10.78 -14.94
N HIS A 335 -3.17 10.93 -15.34
CA HIS A 335 -2.06 10.37 -14.57
C HIS A 335 -1.89 11.13 -13.25
N HIS A 336 -1.88 10.41 -12.13
CA HIS A 336 -1.86 11.00 -10.80
C HIS A 336 -1.31 10.04 -9.73
N TYR A 337 -1.05 10.61 -8.56
CA TYR A 337 -0.96 9.94 -7.27
C TYR A 337 -1.81 10.74 -6.28
N VAL A 338 -2.06 10.19 -5.09
CA VAL A 338 -2.80 10.88 -4.02
C VAL A 338 -1.88 11.07 -2.84
N ARG A 339 -1.65 12.32 -2.45
CA ARG A 339 -0.97 12.67 -1.20
C ARG A 339 -1.97 12.63 -0.05
N VAL A 340 -1.56 12.04 1.06
CA VAL A 340 -2.34 11.99 2.29
C VAL A 340 -1.49 12.50 3.45
N ASP A 341 -1.96 13.58 4.06
CA ASP A 341 -1.37 14.17 5.27
C ASP A 341 -2.24 13.73 6.47
N ALA A 342 -1.67 12.92 7.36
CA ALA A 342 -2.32 12.45 8.56
C ALA A 342 -1.93 13.34 9.75
N GLU A 343 -2.90 13.96 10.40
CA GLU A 343 -2.67 14.88 11.51
C GLU A 343 -3.75 14.70 12.57
N GLY A 344 -3.38 14.12 13.71
CA GLY A 344 -4.30 13.98 14.85
C GLY A 344 -5.58 13.22 14.48
N ASP A 345 -6.68 13.95 14.31
CA ASP A 345 -8.01 13.43 14.02
C ASP A 345 -8.47 13.61 12.56
N LYS A 346 -7.57 13.96 11.64
CA LYS A 346 -7.88 14.13 10.21
C LYS A 346 -6.87 13.44 9.28
N LEU A 347 -7.38 13.06 8.11
CA LEU A 347 -6.62 12.70 6.92
C LEU A 347 -6.98 13.68 5.80
N ASP A 348 -6.02 14.48 5.35
CA ASP A 348 -6.18 15.41 4.23
C ASP A 348 -5.66 14.77 2.95
N PHE A 349 -6.53 14.56 1.98
CA PHE A 349 -6.21 13.93 0.71
C PHE A 349 -6.09 14.99 -0.40
N THR A 350 -5.05 14.90 -1.21
CA THR A 350 -4.87 15.70 -2.42
C THR A 350 -4.50 14.79 -3.59
N ALA A 351 -5.35 14.67 -4.61
CA ALA A 351 -5.01 13.99 -5.85
C ALA A 351 -4.21 14.95 -6.75
N VAL A 352 -2.99 14.55 -7.15
CA VAL A 352 -2.02 15.43 -7.83
C VAL A 352 -1.48 14.77 -9.10
N ARG A 353 -1.44 15.54 -10.18
CA ARG A 353 -0.74 15.17 -11.43
C ARG A 353 0.78 15.34 -11.27
N PRO A 354 1.63 14.69 -12.10
CA PRO A 354 3.09 14.86 -12.03
C PRO A 354 3.57 16.32 -12.15
N ASP A 355 2.79 17.18 -12.81
CA ASP A 355 3.08 18.60 -12.99
C ASP A 355 2.64 19.49 -11.81
N GLY A 356 2.12 18.90 -10.74
CA GLY A 356 1.63 19.61 -9.55
C GLY A 356 0.18 20.07 -9.65
N THR A 357 -0.51 19.86 -10.78
CA THR A 357 -1.93 20.19 -10.91
C THR A 357 -2.75 19.32 -9.96
N VAL A 358 -3.58 19.95 -9.13
CA VAL A 358 -4.51 19.29 -8.23
C VAL A 358 -5.77 18.87 -9.00
N LEU A 359 -6.15 17.60 -8.88
CA LEU A 359 -7.39 17.05 -9.43
C LEU A 359 -8.55 17.14 -8.45
N ASP A 360 -8.26 16.94 -7.16
CA ASP A 360 -9.26 16.87 -6.10
C ASP A 360 -8.62 17.06 -4.72
N ARG A 361 -9.41 17.53 -3.75
CA ARG A 361 -9.07 17.63 -2.33
C ARG A 361 -10.28 17.30 -1.47
N PHE A 362 -10.05 16.52 -0.43
CA PHE A 362 -11.07 16.26 0.59
C PHE A 362 -10.41 15.83 1.90
N THR A 363 -11.15 15.96 2.99
CA THR A 363 -10.68 15.59 4.33
C THR A 363 -11.61 14.54 4.93
N ILE A 364 -11.03 13.51 5.55
CA ILE A 364 -11.76 12.60 6.44
C ILE A 364 -11.39 12.95 7.88
N ARG A 365 -12.40 13.27 8.71
CA ARG A 365 -12.22 13.53 10.15
C ARG A 365 -12.79 12.38 10.98
N HIS A 366 -12.09 12.00 12.04
CA HIS A 366 -12.50 10.95 12.95
C HIS A 366 -13.78 11.35 13.75
N PRO A 367 -14.73 10.42 14.02
CA PRO A 367 -15.99 10.73 14.69
C PRO A 367 -15.90 11.38 16.08
N ARG A 368 -14.84 11.14 16.87
CA ARG A 368 -14.71 11.76 18.21
C ARG A 368 -14.49 13.28 18.16
N ALA A 369 -13.99 13.81 17.04
CA ALA A 369 -13.88 15.25 16.80
C ALA A 369 -15.25 15.93 16.66
N ARG A 370 -16.25 15.21 16.13
CA ARG A 370 -17.62 15.73 15.94
C ARG A 370 -18.32 16.01 17.27
N ALA A 371 -18.01 15.24 18.31
CA ALA A 371 -18.57 15.44 19.65
C ALA A 371 -17.99 16.68 20.36
N ARG A 372 -16.76 17.10 20.06
CA ARG A 372 -16.14 18.32 20.63
C ARG A 372 -16.54 19.58 19.88
N VAL A 373 -16.61 19.53 18.54
CA VAL A 373 -17.09 20.67 17.74
C VAL A 373 -18.58 20.96 17.95
N ALA A 374 -19.40 19.94 18.27
CA ALA A 374 -20.78 20.14 18.71
C ALA A 374 -20.89 20.68 20.15
N ALA A 375 -19.95 20.35 21.04
CA ALA A 375 -19.94 20.84 22.42
C ALA A 375 -19.47 22.31 22.55
N GLU A 376 -18.64 22.79 21.63
CA GLU A 376 -18.15 24.17 21.59
C GLU A 376 -19.01 25.11 20.72
N GLY A 377 -20.00 24.57 19.98
CA GLY A 377 -20.92 25.32 19.11
C GLY A 377 -22.36 25.50 19.61
N SER A 378 -22.69 25.04 20.82
CA SER A 378 -24.06 25.13 21.35
C SER A 378 -24.32 26.46 22.08
N ALA A 379 -24.60 27.50 21.28
CA ALA A 379 -25.36 28.65 21.72
C ALA A 379 -26.29 29.16 20.60
N VAL A 380 -27.10 28.28 19.99
CA VAL A 380 -28.28 28.72 19.20
C VAL A 380 -29.42 27.67 19.25
N ASP A 381 -30.59 28.16 19.70
CA ASP A 381 -32.01 27.75 19.55
C ASP A 381 -32.39 26.29 19.14
N PRO A 382 -33.16 25.53 19.97
CA PRO A 382 -33.58 24.16 19.71
C PRO A 382 -34.83 23.94 18.82
N SER A 383 -35.26 24.92 18.01
CA SER A 383 -36.50 24.78 17.20
C SER A 383 -36.37 24.10 15.82
N LEU A 384 -35.28 23.41 15.50
CA LEU A 384 -35.15 22.65 14.24
C LEU A 384 -34.71 21.20 14.49
N VAL A 385 -35.68 20.32 14.71
CA VAL A 385 -35.48 18.85 14.69
C VAL A 385 -36.28 18.26 13.54
N ALA A 386 -35.60 17.85 12.46
CA ALA A 386 -36.00 16.71 11.63
C ALA A 386 -34.89 16.32 10.63
N ALA A 387 -34.69 15.01 10.52
CA ALA A 387 -33.90 14.24 9.55
C ALA A 387 -32.44 13.91 9.92
N ALA A 388 -32.13 12.61 9.81
CA ALA A 388 -30.90 11.93 10.22
C ALA A 388 -29.62 12.51 9.58
N PRO A 389 -28.46 12.54 10.27
CA PRO A 389 -27.31 13.23 9.72
C PRO A 389 -26.43 12.31 8.84
N SER A 390 -26.27 12.78 7.62
CA SER A 390 -25.18 12.50 6.69
C SER A 390 -23.81 12.94 7.24
N VAL A 391 -22.77 12.20 6.88
CA VAL A 391 -21.38 12.54 7.17
C VAL A 391 -20.97 13.72 6.26
N THR A 392 -20.73 14.90 6.82
CA THR A 392 -20.25 16.07 6.05
C THR A 392 -18.77 15.94 5.71
N GLU A 393 -18.48 16.13 4.42
CA GLU A 393 -17.18 16.36 3.81
C GLU A 393 -17.12 17.85 3.45
N GLU A 394 -16.00 18.52 3.72
CA GLU A 394 -15.71 19.83 3.14
C GLU A 394 -14.93 19.61 1.85
N SER A 395 -15.47 20.08 0.72
CA SER A 395 -14.81 20.04 -0.59
C SER A 395 -14.66 21.46 -1.12
N GLU A 396 -13.42 21.83 -1.49
CA GLU A 396 -13.17 23.01 -2.31
C GLU A 396 -13.18 22.59 -3.77
N ALA A 397 -14.19 23.02 -4.52
CA ALA A 397 -14.29 22.74 -5.94
C ALA A 397 -13.23 23.54 -6.72
N VAL A 398 -12.29 22.85 -7.36
CA VAL A 398 -11.41 23.45 -8.37
C VAL A 398 -12.16 23.45 -9.70
N ALA A 399 -12.42 24.65 -10.24
CA ALA A 399 -13.16 24.83 -11.48
C ALA A 399 -12.45 24.17 -12.69
N PRO A 400 -13.19 23.59 -13.65
CA PRO A 400 -12.59 23.06 -14.87
C PRO A 400 -12.06 24.19 -15.77
N VAL A 401 -10.84 24.02 -16.27
CA VAL A 401 -10.22 24.91 -17.28
C VAL A 401 -10.93 24.72 -18.62
N PRO A 402 -11.50 25.77 -19.24
CA PRO A 402 -12.20 25.64 -20.52
C PRO A 402 -11.21 25.49 -21.69
N SER A 403 -11.48 24.55 -22.58
CA SER A 403 -10.75 24.38 -23.84
C SER A 403 -11.07 25.53 -24.80
N ARG A 404 -10.04 26.27 -25.22
CA ARG A 404 -10.18 27.33 -26.23
C ARG A 404 -10.50 26.71 -27.59
N ARG A 405 -11.70 26.99 -28.11
CA ARG A 405 -12.04 26.84 -29.53
C ARG A 405 -11.38 27.99 -30.32
N HIS A 406 -10.58 27.67 -31.32
CA HIS A 406 -10.08 28.65 -32.29
C HIS A 406 -11.19 29.02 -33.28
N ALA A 407 -11.56 30.31 -33.29
CA ALA A 407 -12.32 30.95 -34.35
C ALA A 407 -11.36 31.38 -35.47
N SER A 408 -11.66 31.03 -36.72
CA SER A 408 -10.95 31.50 -37.91
C SER A 408 -11.65 32.76 -38.46
N SER A 409 -10.95 33.89 -38.40
CA SER A 409 -11.34 35.12 -39.10
C SER A 409 -10.73 35.17 -40.49
N ARG A 410 -11.57 35.42 -41.49
CA ARG A 410 -11.20 35.74 -42.88
C ARG A 410 -10.51 37.10 -42.95
N HIS A 411 -9.41 37.21 -43.69
CA HIS A 411 -9.02 38.44 -44.38
C HIS A 411 -8.38 38.15 -45.74
N HIS A 412 -8.58 39.12 -46.63
CA HIS A 412 -8.51 39.09 -48.08
C HIS A 412 -7.22 39.79 -48.59
N ARG A 413 -6.93 39.62 -49.89
CA ARG A 413 -5.97 40.37 -50.76
C ARG A 413 -4.47 40.04 -50.58
N ASP A 414 -3.60 40.05 -51.60
CA ASP A 414 -3.65 40.13 -53.08
C ASP A 414 -2.20 39.90 -53.59
N GLY A 415 -2.02 39.53 -54.86
CA GLY A 415 -0.90 40.05 -55.67
C GLY A 415 0.51 39.43 -55.66
N SER A 416 0.76 38.59 -56.68
CA SER A 416 1.90 38.67 -57.63
C SER A 416 3.26 37.93 -57.40
N SER A 417 3.49 36.99 -58.31
CA SER A 417 4.71 36.65 -59.09
C SER A 417 6.09 36.50 -58.42
N ARG A 418 6.69 35.31 -58.59
CA ARG A 418 7.81 35.09 -59.55
C ARG A 418 8.17 33.61 -59.67
N ARG A 419 8.41 33.17 -60.91
CA ARG A 419 8.92 31.85 -61.31
C ARG A 419 10.41 31.72 -60.98
N SER A 420 10.82 30.56 -60.47
CA SER A 420 12.09 29.94 -60.85
C SER A 420 11.96 28.41 -60.80
N ARG A 421 12.13 27.79 -61.98
CA ARG A 421 12.26 26.34 -62.17
C ARG A 421 13.57 25.86 -61.53
N ARG A 422 13.57 24.69 -60.85
CA ARG A 422 14.43 23.54 -61.22
C ARG A 422 14.21 22.32 -60.31
N ARG A 423 14.17 21.18 -61.01
CA ARG A 423 14.53 19.80 -60.63
C ARG A 423 13.58 19.04 -59.70
N ARG A 424 12.87 18.11 -60.36
CA ARG A 424 12.32 16.88 -59.82
C ARG A 424 13.45 16.05 -59.21
N ASP A 425 13.37 15.78 -57.93
CA ASP A 425 13.79 14.52 -57.34
C ASP A 425 12.52 13.88 -56.75
N GLN A 426 12.19 12.69 -57.27
CA GLN A 426 11.07 11.89 -56.81
C GLN A 426 11.42 11.30 -55.44
N LEU A 427 10.75 11.75 -54.39
CA LEU A 427 10.62 10.98 -53.15
C LEU A 427 9.50 9.94 -53.33
N PRO A 428 9.68 8.69 -52.91
CA PRO A 428 8.63 7.68 -52.98
C PRO A 428 7.44 8.07 -52.08
N PRO A 429 6.20 7.66 -52.42
CA PRO A 429 5.05 7.92 -51.56
C PRO A 429 5.20 7.23 -50.20
N PRO A 430 4.64 7.80 -49.11
CA PRO A 430 4.62 7.13 -47.81
C PRO A 430 3.85 5.81 -47.92
N PRO A 431 4.23 4.77 -47.14
CA PRO A 431 3.53 3.50 -47.17
C PRO A 431 2.08 3.69 -46.69
N THR A 432 1.17 3.09 -47.44
CA THR A 432 -0.25 2.98 -47.12
C THR A 432 -0.42 2.35 -45.73
N PRO A 433 -1.31 2.86 -44.87
CA PRO A 433 -1.57 2.22 -43.58
C PRO A 433 -2.15 0.82 -43.81
N ALA A 434 -1.56 -0.17 -43.13
CA ALA A 434 -2.10 -1.53 -43.08
C ALA A 434 -3.53 -1.49 -42.50
N PRO A 435 -4.44 -2.37 -42.97
CA PRO A 435 -5.82 -2.35 -42.53
C PRO A 435 -5.92 -2.62 -41.03
N ALA A 436 -6.80 -1.88 -40.38
CA ALA A 436 -7.16 -2.09 -38.99
C ALA A 436 -7.61 -3.54 -38.78
N VAL A 437 -6.85 -4.30 -38.00
CA VAL A 437 -7.32 -5.58 -37.48
C VAL A 437 -8.40 -5.25 -36.46
N ALA A 438 -9.65 -5.52 -36.83
CA ALA A 438 -10.78 -5.49 -35.93
C ALA A 438 -10.48 -6.41 -34.73
N GLN A 439 -10.30 -5.82 -33.54
CA GLN A 439 -10.39 -6.59 -32.31
C GLN A 439 -11.86 -6.98 -32.14
N ALA A 440 -12.15 -8.24 -32.46
CA ALA A 440 -13.41 -8.86 -32.11
C ALA A 440 -13.61 -8.78 -30.59
N SER A 441 -14.77 -8.28 -30.17
CA SER A 441 -15.27 -8.45 -28.82
C SER A 441 -15.40 -9.93 -28.52
N ALA A 442 -14.38 -10.51 -27.89
CA ALA A 442 -14.48 -11.84 -27.30
C ALA A 442 -15.07 -11.68 -25.89
N THR A 443 -16.36 -11.93 -25.76
CA THR A 443 -16.94 -12.42 -24.50
C THR A 443 -16.18 -13.67 -24.10
N VAL A 444 -15.38 -13.58 -23.03
CA VAL A 444 -14.67 -14.72 -22.45
C VAL A 444 -15.66 -15.51 -21.58
N PRO A 445 -15.90 -16.80 -21.84
CA PRO A 445 -16.68 -17.63 -20.94
C PRO A 445 -15.85 -18.04 -19.72
N VAL A 446 -16.48 -17.99 -18.55
CA VAL A 446 -15.96 -18.52 -17.28
C VAL A 446 -15.77 -20.04 -17.43
N PRO A 447 -14.57 -20.61 -17.18
CA PRO A 447 -14.41 -22.06 -17.19
C PRO A 447 -14.97 -22.67 -15.88
N PRO A 448 -15.49 -23.91 -15.93
CA PRO A 448 -15.99 -24.59 -14.74
C PRO A 448 -14.84 -24.91 -13.79
N SER A 449 -15.12 -24.78 -12.49
CA SER A 449 -14.27 -25.09 -11.37
C SER A 449 -13.82 -26.56 -11.37
N GLY A 450 -12.55 -26.79 -11.65
CA GLY A 450 -11.88 -28.08 -11.44
C GLY A 450 -10.41 -27.84 -11.09
N LEU A 451 -10.04 -28.12 -9.84
CA LEU A 451 -8.64 -28.16 -9.41
C LEU A 451 -8.03 -29.49 -9.89
N ASP A 452 -6.88 -29.40 -10.55
CA ASP A 452 -6.05 -30.54 -10.96
C ASP A 452 -5.61 -31.37 -9.73
N PRO A 453 -5.86 -32.70 -9.69
CA PRO A 453 -5.48 -33.58 -8.57
C PRO A 453 -3.97 -33.71 -8.29
N GLU A 454 -3.08 -33.28 -9.20
CA GLU A 454 -1.64 -33.43 -8.99
C GLU A 454 -1.02 -32.40 -8.00
N LEU A 455 -1.79 -31.41 -7.54
CA LEU A 455 -1.35 -30.38 -6.59
C LEU A 455 -1.13 -30.88 -5.14
N ARG A 456 -1.32 -32.17 -4.83
CA ARG A 456 -1.16 -32.72 -3.46
C ARG A 456 0.22 -33.30 -3.12
N ARG A 457 1.16 -33.45 -4.08
CA ARG A 457 2.44 -34.11 -3.79
C ARG A 457 3.63 -33.49 -4.52
N ALA A 458 4.11 -32.33 -4.07
CA ALA A 458 5.52 -31.92 -4.25
C ALA A 458 5.82 -30.62 -3.45
N GLN A 459 6.04 -30.74 -2.14
CA GLN A 459 6.77 -29.73 -1.37
C GLN A 459 8.26 -30.07 -1.47
N LEU A 460 9.00 -29.34 -2.31
CA LEU A 460 10.47 -29.26 -2.26
C LEU A 460 10.87 -27.85 -1.78
N PRO A 461 11.96 -27.68 -1.02
CA PRO A 461 12.02 -26.66 0.02
C PRO A 461 12.72 -25.37 -0.46
N LEU A 462 11.96 -24.31 -0.68
CA LEU A 462 12.45 -22.92 -0.56
C LEU A 462 12.20 -22.33 0.85
N HIS A 463 11.61 -23.11 1.76
CA HIS A 463 11.22 -22.66 3.09
C HIS A 463 12.25 -22.93 4.21
N ALA A 464 13.39 -23.57 3.92
CA ALA A 464 14.36 -23.95 4.95
C ALA A 464 15.03 -22.76 5.66
N HIS A 465 15.03 -21.56 5.07
CA HIS A 465 15.57 -20.35 5.71
C HIS A 465 14.52 -19.48 6.42
N ARG A 466 13.22 -19.59 6.08
CA ARG A 466 12.16 -18.80 6.74
C ARG A 466 11.66 -19.44 8.05
N ALA A 467 11.83 -20.74 8.25
CA ALA A 467 11.33 -21.45 9.44
C ALA A 467 12.22 -21.37 10.70
N ARG A 468 13.42 -20.75 10.65
CA ARG A 468 14.35 -20.69 11.80
C ARG A 468 14.20 -19.47 12.71
N ARG A 469 13.21 -18.61 12.51
CA ARG A 469 13.05 -17.38 13.31
C ARG A 469 11.61 -17.06 13.70
N VAL A 470 10.91 -18.02 14.32
CA VAL A 470 9.80 -17.70 15.25
C VAL A 470 9.70 -18.85 16.27
N GLN A 471 10.42 -18.74 17.38
CA GLN A 471 9.93 -19.26 18.65
C GLN A 471 9.86 -18.09 19.62
N PRO A 472 8.66 -17.64 20.04
CA PRO A 472 8.57 -16.74 21.17
C PRO A 472 8.84 -17.56 22.43
N HIS A 473 9.98 -17.33 23.08
CA HIS A 473 10.04 -17.56 24.51
C HIS A 473 8.98 -16.66 25.14
N GLY A 474 8.01 -17.27 25.82
CA GLY A 474 6.91 -16.57 26.47
C GLY A 474 7.45 -15.52 27.43
N CYS A 475 7.23 -14.26 27.09
CA CYS A 475 7.34 -13.15 28.02
C CYS A 475 5.91 -12.65 28.28
N LEU A 476 5.32 -13.15 29.36
CA LEU A 476 4.12 -12.59 29.97
C LEU A 476 4.48 -11.21 30.54
N CYS A 477 4.36 -10.16 29.73
CA CYS A 477 4.29 -8.80 30.25
C CYS A 477 2.86 -8.56 30.75
N ALA A 478 2.62 -8.92 32.02
CA ALA A 478 1.48 -8.44 32.77
C ALA A 478 1.64 -6.93 33.01
N TYR A 479 0.70 -6.12 32.54
CA TYR A 479 0.56 -4.74 32.97
C TYR A 479 -0.12 -4.70 34.35
N PRO A 480 0.34 -3.87 35.30
CA PRO A 480 -0.15 -3.91 36.67
C PRO A 480 -1.56 -3.34 36.76
N GLY A 481 -2.44 -4.16 37.36
CA GLY A 481 -3.78 -3.79 37.75
C GLY A 481 -3.79 -2.74 38.86
N VAL A 482 -4.83 -1.92 38.79
CA VAL A 482 -5.23 -0.89 39.76
C VAL A 482 -5.34 -1.50 41.16
N ALA A 483 -4.68 -0.87 42.12
CA ALA A 483 -4.70 -1.24 43.53
C ALA A 483 -6.11 -1.11 44.14
N SER A 484 -6.48 -2.12 44.92
CA SER A 484 -7.65 -2.14 45.80
C SER A 484 -7.42 -1.30 47.06
N ARG A 485 -8.52 -0.82 47.64
CA ARG A 485 -8.63 -0.42 49.04
C ARG A 485 -9.58 -1.39 49.76
N SER A 486 -9.09 -1.90 50.91
CA SER A 486 -9.79 -2.29 52.17
C SER A 486 -11.01 -3.24 52.09
N GLU A 487 -11.16 -4.32 52.86
CA GLU A 487 -11.01 -4.44 54.32
C GLU A 487 -10.80 -5.92 54.78
N LEU A 488 -10.10 -6.04 55.92
CA LEU A 488 -10.29 -6.91 57.11
C LEU A 488 -10.78 -8.38 56.99
N GLY A 489 -10.07 -9.30 57.67
CA GLY A 489 -10.67 -10.55 58.15
C GLY A 489 -9.70 -11.66 58.59
N LEU A 490 -9.48 -11.79 59.90
CA LEU A 490 -8.70 -12.80 60.64
C LEU A 490 -8.96 -14.29 60.31
N GLY A 491 -7.99 -15.17 60.62
CA GLY A 491 -8.31 -16.46 61.27
C GLY A 491 -7.44 -17.71 61.00
N LEU A 492 -6.44 -17.94 61.87
CA LEU A 492 -5.93 -19.20 62.45
C LEU A 492 -5.74 -20.53 61.65
N ILE A 493 -4.48 -21.00 61.69
CA ILE A 493 -3.92 -22.26 62.29
C ILE A 493 -4.74 -23.57 62.18
N ALA A 494 -4.15 -24.63 61.59
CA ALA A 494 -3.83 -25.91 62.28
C ALA A 494 -3.17 -26.96 61.36
N PHE A 495 -2.21 -27.68 61.97
CA PHE A 495 -1.47 -28.86 61.51
C PHE A 495 -2.34 -30.11 61.36
N GLY A 496 -1.89 -31.08 60.53
CA GLY A 496 -2.41 -32.45 60.54
C GLY A 496 -1.61 -33.39 59.64
N LEU A 497 -0.77 -34.21 60.27
CA LEU A 497 0.13 -35.23 59.71
C LEU A 497 -0.56 -36.59 59.47
N CYS A 498 0.18 -37.48 58.79
CA CYS A 498 0.04 -38.96 58.71
C CYS A 498 -1.00 -39.52 57.73
N ALA A 499 -0.81 -40.68 57.08
CA ALA A 499 0.33 -41.56 56.86
C ALA A 499 -0.14 -42.68 55.90
N MET A 500 0.82 -43.23 55.14
CA MET A 500 0.95 -44.62 54.62
C MET A 500 -0.24 -45.41 54.07
N GLY A 501 -0.02 -46.04 52.91
CA GLY A 501 -0.78 -47.21 52.47
C GLY A 501 -0.30 -47.78 51.15
N LEU A 502 0.59 -48.78 51.21
CA LEU A 502 1.11 -49.59 50.12
C LEU A 502 0.08 -50.55 49.52
N GLY A 503 0.29 -50.93 48.26
CA GLY A 503 -0.27 -52.13 47.60
C GLY A 503 -1.02 -51.77 46.31
N GLY A 504 -0.79 -52.35 45.14
CA GLY A 504 -0.07 -53.57 44.78
C GLY A 504 -0.86 -54.31 43.69
N ARG A 505 -0.30 -54.33 42.47
CA ARG A 505 -0.42 -55.37 41.41
C ARG A 505 -1.77 -55.65 40.68
N ARG A 506 -1.59 -55.71 39.33
CA ARG A 506 -2.15 -56.66 38.32
C ARG A 506 -3.67 -56.53 38.05
N SER A 507 -4.24 -56.73 36.86
CA SER A 507 -3.82 -57.33 35.59
C SER A 507 -4.88 -57.05 34.51
N ARG A 508 -4.44 -56.97 33.24
CA ARG A 508 -4.99 -57.47 31.96
C ARG A 508 -6.51 -57.72 31.74
N GLN A 509 -6.84 -57.56 30.43
CA GLN A 509 -8.03 -57.96 29.66
C GLN A 509 -9.22 -57.01 29.86
N SER A 510 -9.82 -56.42 28.82
CA SER A 510 -10.03 -56.84 27.43
C SER A 510 -9.78 -55.72 26.42
#